data_AF-A0AA39L3A3-F1
#
_entry.id   AF-A0AA39L3A3-F1
#
_cell.length_a   1.000
_cell.length_b   1.000
_cell.length_c   1.000
_cell.angle_alpha   90.00
_cell.angle_beta   90.00
_cell.angle_gamma   90.00
#
_symmetry.space_group_name_H-M   'P 1'
#
loop_
_entity.id
_entity.type
_entity.pdbx_description
1 polymer ?
#
loop_
_entity_poly.entity_id
_entity_poly.type
_entity_poly.pdbx_seq_one_letter_code
_entity_poly.pdbx_strand_id
1 'polypeptide(L)'
;MVHCPESDSILFVSSPFLNGLEGLTGRDLFISDIPLHDATRDVILVGEQARAQDGLRRRMDKLKSSIEETNRAVDAEREKNVSLLHLIFPPDIAKRLWLGETIEAKSYPNVTMLFSDIVGFTAICSTATPMMVINMLQNLYERFDQFCGQLDIYKESINAPN
;
A
#
# COMPACT_ATOMS: atom_id res chain seq x y z
N MET A 1 13.26 45.90 33.74
CA MET A 1 13.97 46.96 34.50
C MET A 1 13.45 46.92 35.91
N VAL A 2 14.35 46.97 36.89
CA VAL A 2 14.04 46.93 38.32
C VAL A 2 14.71 48.15 38.95
N HIS A 3 13.94 48.98 39.65
CA HIS A 3 14.51 50.10 40.39
C HIS A 3 15.14 49.59 41.70
N CYS A 4 16.37 50.00 41.96
CA CYS A 4 17.16 49.67 43.15
C CYS A 4 17.23 50.92 44.05
N PRO A 5 16.37 51.04 45.09
CA PRO A 5 16.24 52.27 45.87
C PRO A 5 17.49 52.61 46.70
N GLU A 6 18.24 51.58 47.11
CA GLU A 6 19.42 51.71 47.97
C GLU A 6 20.58 52.43 47.27
N SER A 7 20.61 52.39 45.94
CA SER A 7 21.65 53.01 45.11
C SER A 7 21.08 54.04 44.13
N ASP A 8 19.79 54.38 44.25
CA ASP A 8 19.06 55.26 43.32
C ASP A 8 19.34 54.96 41.84
N SER A 9 19.25 53.67 41.47
CA SER A 9 19.64 53.17 40.15
C SER A 9 18.59 52.25 39.53
N ILE A 10 18.66 52.03 38.22
CA ILE A 10 17.81 51.07 37.51
C ILE A 10 18.66 49.89 37.02
N LEU A 11 18.35 48.69 37.51
CA LEU A 11 18.92 47.44 37.03
C LEU A 11 18.15 46.93 35.80
N PHE A 12 18.87 46.62 34.73
CA PHE A 12 18.32 45.94 33.57
C PHE A 12 18.87 44.51 33.49
N VAL A 13 18.00 43.53 33.67
CA VAL A 13 18.30 42.12 33.46
C VAL A 13 17.55 41.68 32.20
N SER A 14 18.27 41.18 31.22
CA SER A 14 17.69 40.65 29.98
C SER A 14 18.57 39.59 29.37
N SER A 15 17.95 38.67 28.65
CA SER A 15 18.64 37.72 27.78
C SER A 15 18.63 38.23 26.34
N PRO A 16 19.66 37.94 25.54
CA PRO A 16 19.69 38.36 24.15
C PRO A 16 18.60 37.65 23.33
N PHE A 17 17.83 38.40 22.55
CA PHE A 17 16.83 37.83 21.64
C PHE A 17 17.51 37.41 20.31
N LEU A 18 17.64 36.10 20.11
CA LEU A 18 18.43 35.48 19.03
C LEU A 18 17.75 34.20 18.49
N ASN A 19 17.92 33.93 17.19
CA ASN A 19 17.28 32.80 16.51
C ASN A 19 18.28 31.68 16.17
N GLY A 20 18.96 31.13 17.19
CA GLY A 20 19.90 30.03 17.05
C GLY A 20 21.37 30.45 17.17
N LEU A 21 22.28 29.54 16.83
CA LEU A 21 23.73 29.74 16.99
C LEU A 21 24.28 30.79 16.01
N GLU A 22 23.73 30.85 14.80
CA GLU A 22 24.15 31.83 13.78
C GLU A 22 23.86 33.27 14.23
N GLY A 23 22.76 33.48 14.95
CA GLY A 23 22.41 34.78 15.52
C GLY A 23 23.37 35.23 16.61
N LEU A 24 23.94 34.30 17.38
CA LEU A 24 24.97 34.57 18.38
C LEU A 24 26.26 35.02 17.70
N THR A 25 26.77 34.23 16.74
CA THR A 25 28.00 34.55 16.01
C THR A 25 27.90 35.84 15.22
N GLY A 26 26.72 36.16 14.68
CA GLY A 26 26.48 37.42 13.96
C GLY A 26 26.47 38.67 14.85
N ARG A 27 26.51 38.51 16.18
CA ARG A 27 26.62 39.60 17.16
C ARG A 27 27.87 39.49 18.05
N ASP A 28 28.86 38.71 17.63
CA ASP A 28 30.08 38.43 18.40
C ASP A 28 29.82 37.89 19.81
N LEU A 29 28.73 37.15 19.98
CA LEU A 29 28.37 36.45 21.21
C LEU A 29 28.61 34.95 21.07
N PHE A 30 28.95 34.32 22.18
CA PHE A 30 29.13 32.88 22.28
C PHE A 30 28.06 32.26 23.17
N ILE A 31 27.78 30.97 22.97
CA ILE A 31 26.85 30.24 23.83
C ILE A 31 27.33 30.18 25.29
N SER A 32 28.64 30.32 25.53
CA SER A 32 29.24 30.41 26.86
C SER A 32 28.86 31.69 27.61
N ASP A 33 28.45 32.74 26.89
CA ASP A 33 28.07 34.03 27.49
C ASP A 33 26.64 33.98 28.05
N ILE A 34 25.87 32.93 27.73
CA ILE A 34 24.53 32.69 28.27
C ILE A 34 24.62 31.72 29.47
N PRO A 35 24.20 32.15 30.68
CA PRO A 35 24.21 31.30 31.86
C PRO A 35 23.42 30.00 31.68
N LEU A 36 23.84 28.92 32.35
CA LEU A 36 23.17 27.61 32.28
C LEU A 36 21.72 27.63 32.77
N HIS A 37 21.37 28.55 33.67
CA HIS A 37 20.02 28.70 34.22
C HIS A 37 19.12 29.59 33.35
N ASP A 38 19.65 30.18 32.27
CA ASP A 38 18.88 30.98 31.33
C ASP A 38 18.21 30.07 30.29
N ALA A 39 16.87 30.07 30.27
CA ALA A 39 16.07 29.28 29.34
C ALA A 39 16.36 29.58 27.86
N THR A 40 16.90 30.76 27.55
CA THR A 40 17.31 31.14 26.18
C THR A 40 18.34 30.16 25.62
N ARG A 41 19.21 29.61 26.48
CA ARG A 41 20.23 28.62 26.11
C ARG A 41 19.59 27.34 25.58
N ASP A 42 18.58 26.83 26.29
CA ASP A 42 17.88 25.60 25.90
C ASP A 42 17.12 25.76 24.59
N VAL A 43 16.46 26.91 24.41
CA VAL A 43 15.74 27.23 23.18
C VAL A 43 16.66 27.26 21.97
N ILE A 44 17.84 27.89 22.09
CA ILE A 44 18.84 27.94 21.01
C ILE A 44 19.32 26.54 20.64
N LEU A 45 19.67 25.72 21.64
CA LEU A 45 20.20 24.38 21.42
C LEU A 45 19.15 23.43 20.81
N VAL A 46 17.92 23.46 21.32
CA VAL A 46 16.80 22.66 20.78
C VAL A 46 16.49 23.07 19.34
N GLY A 47 16.50 24.37 19.05
CA GLY A 47 16.27 24.88 17.69
C GLY A 47 17.31 24.38 16.69
N GLU A 48 18.59 24.40 17.05
CA GLU A 48 19.68 23.88 16.21
C GLU A 48 19.60 22.37 16.02
N GLN A 49 19.32 21.63 17.09
CA GLN A 49 19.12 20.19 17.01
C GLN A 49 17.94 19.83 16.09
N ALA A 50 16.83 20.56 16.20
CA ALA A 50 15.68 20.38 15.33
C ALA A 50 16.02 20.66 13.85
N ARG A 51 16.78 21.72 13.56
CA ARG A 51 17.26 22.04 12.19
C ARG A 51 18.16 20.93 11.63
N ALA A 52 19.09 20.43 12.43
CA ALA A 52 19.98 19.34 12.04
C ALA A 52 19.21 18.05 11.71
N GLN A 53 18.08 17.80 12.39
CA GLN A 53 17.25 16.62 12.19
C GLN A 53 16.14 16.78 11.15
N ASP A 54 15.74 18.01 10.78
CA ASP A 54 14.61 18.27 9.87
C ASP A 54 14.80 17.61 8.50
N GLY A 55 16.01 17.71 7.93
CA GLY A 55 16.32 17.09 6.64
C GLY A 55 16.15 15.57 6.65
N LEU A 56 16.60 14.91 7.71
CA LEU A 56 16.45 13.46 7.88
C LEU A 56 14.99 13.08 8.13
N ARG A 57 14.29 13.83 8.99
CA ARG A 57 12.88 13.61 9.31
C ARG A 57 12.00 13.66 8.06
N ARG A 58 12.18 14.68 7.21
CA ARG A 58 11.45 14.79 5.92
C ARG A 58 11.74 13.61 4.98
N ARG A 59 12.99 13.11 4.95
CA ARG A 59 13.33 11.92 4.14
C ARG A 59 12.67 10.67 4.68
N MET A 60 12.65 10.50 6.01
CA MET A 60 11.97 9.38 6.67
C MET A 60 10.46 9.40 6.40
N ASP A 61 9.82 10.57 6.49
CA ASP A 61 8.39 10.73 6.21
C ASP A 61 8.06 10.39 4.75
N LYS A 62 8.88 10.88 3.80
CA LYS A 62 8.72 10.54 2.37
C LYS A 62 8.92 9.05 2.11
N LEU A 63 9.96 8.45 2.70
CA LEU A 63 10.24 7.03 2.53
C LEU A 63 9.10 6.18 3.10
N LYS A 64 8.59 6.54 4.28
CA LYS A 64 7.45 5.87 4.89
C LYS A 64 6.22 5.93 3.99
N SER A 65 5.87 7.10 3.46
CA SER A 65 4.75 7.26 2.53
C SER A 65 4.93 6.41 1.26
N SER A 66 6.14 6.39 0.69
CA SER A 66 6.45 5.58 -0.49
C SER A 66 6.36 4.08 -0.22
N ILE A 67 6.78 3.62 0.97
CA ILE A 67 6.65 2.23 1.39
C ILE A 67 5.18 1.85 1.54
N GLU A 68 4.38 2.70 2.18
CA GLU A 68 2.94 2.47 2.35
C GLU A 68 2.22 2.39 0.99
N GLU A 69 2.53 3.27 0.05
CA GLU A 69 2.03 3.21 -1.33
C GLU A 69 2.42 1.93 -2.04
N THR A 70 3.70 1.53 -1.94
CA THR A 70 4.21 0.32 -2.59
C THR A 70 3.55 -0.93 -2.01
N ASN A 71 3.41 -1.01 -0.68
CA ASN A 71 2.73 -2.13 -0.03
C ASN A 71 1.28 -2.26 -0.48
N ARG A 72 0.54 -1.14 -0.57
CA ARG A 72 -0.84 -1.16 -1.10
C ARG A 72 -0.90 -1.68 -2.54
N ALA A 73 0.04 -1.29 -3.39
CA ALA A 73 0.09 -1.74 -4.77
C ALA A 73 0.39 -3.25 -4.86
N VAL A 74 1.32 -3.74 -4.03
CA VAL A 74 1.65 -5.17 -3.93
C VAL A 74 0.45 -5.97 -3.42
N ASP A 75 -0.27 -5.48 -2.41
CA ASP A 75 -1.46 -6.15 -1.89
C ASP A 75 -2.58 -6.23 -2.93
N ALA A 76 -2.82 -5.15 -3.68
CA ALA A 76 -3.80 -5.14 -4.77
C ALA A 76 -3.43 -6.13 -5.89
N GLU A 77 -2.14 -6.22 -6.25
CA GLU A 77 -1.69 -7.17 -7.27
C GLU A 77 -1.76 -8.62 -6.76
N ARG A 78 -1.50 -8.83 -5.47
CA ARG A 78 -1.68 -10.12 -4.81
C ARG A 78 -3.12 -10.59 -4.85
N GLU A 79 -4.07 -9.70 -4.55
CA GLU A 79 -5.50 -10.00 -4.59
C GLU A 79 -5.96 -10.40 -6.01
N LYS A 80 -5.52 -9.66 -7.03
CA LYS A 80 -5.78 -10.04 -8.44
C LYS A 80 -5.24 -11.42 -8.78
N ASN A 81 -3.99 -11.71 -8.40
CA ASN A 81 -3.38 -13.01 -8.68
C ASN A 81 -4.13 -14.17 -8.00
N VAL A 82 -4.56 -13.98 -6.76
CA VAL A 82 -5.38 -14.97 -6.05
C VAL A 82 -6.75 -15.14 -6.73
N SER A 83 -7.40 -14.05 -7.12
CA SER A 83 -8.66 -14.11 -7.87
C SER A 83 -8.51 -14.86 -9.20
N LEU A 84 -7.42 -14.65 -9.93
CA LEU A 84 -7.15 -15.35 -11.18
C LEU A 84 -6.94 -16.86 -10.96
N LEU A 85 -6.26 -17.26 -9.89
CA LEU A 85 -6.10 -18.68 -9.54
C LEU A 85 -7.44 -19.34 -9.24
N HIS A 86 -8.35 -18.64 -8.57
CA HIS A 86 -9.70 -19.13 -8.27
C HIS A 86 -10.60 -19.25 -9.51
N LEU A 87 -10.31 -18.55 -10.60
CA LEU A 87 -11.02 -18.72 -11.88
C LEU A 87 -10.67 -20.03 -12.58
N ILE A 88 -9.49 -20.60 -12.28
CA ILE A 88 -8.95 -21.78 -12.97
C ILE A 88 -9.04 -23.04 -12.10
N PHE A 89 -8.86 -22.90 -10.78
CA PHE A 89 -8.77 -24.03 -9.87
C PHE A 89 -9.77 -23.93 -8.72
N PRO A 90 -10.24 -25.07 -8.17
CA PRO A 90 -11.04 -25.07 -6.94
C PRO A 90 -10.32 -24.35 -5.80
N PRO A 91 -11.04 -23.73 -4.85
CA PRO A 91 -10.44 -22.91 -3.79
C PRO A 91 -9.31 -23.60 -2.99
N ASP A 92 -9.46 -24.90 -2.70
CA ASP A 92 -8.44 -25.70 -2.01
C ASP A 92 -7.14 -25.80 -2.83
N ILE A 93 -7.26 -26.20 -4.10
CA ILE A 93 -6.14 -26.36 -5.04
C ILE A 93 -5.45 -25.00 -5.27
N ALA A 94 -6.22 -23.94 -5.50
CA ALA A 94 -5.70 -22.58 -5.67
C ALA A 94 -4.88 -22.14 -4.44
N LYS A 95 -5.37 -22.39 -3.22
CA LYS A 95 -4.67 -22.05 -1.97
C LYS A 95 -3.36 -22.82 -1.82
N ARG A 96 -3.34 -24.12 -2.14
CA ARG A 96 -2.15 -24.96 -2.05
C ARG A 96 -1.09 -24.55 -3.08
N LEU A 97 -1.50 -24.28 -4.32
CA LEU A 97 -0.62 -23.72 -5.35
C LEU A 97 -0.03 -22.37 -4.93
N TRP A 98 -0.85 -21.50 -4.34
CA TRP A 98 -0.41 -20.20 -3.84
C TRP A 98 0.65 -20.32 -2.73
N LEU A 99 0.56 -21.36 -1.89
CA LEU A 99 1.55 -21.66 -0.85
C LEU A 99 2.81 -22.35 -1.41
N GLY A 100 2.87 -22.61 -2.72
CA GLY A 100 3.98 -23.32 -3.36
C GLY A 100 3.99 -24.82 -3.10
N GLU A 101 2.88 -25.40 -2.66
CA GLU A 101 2.76 -26.83 -2.43
C GLU A 101 2.66 -27.60 -3.76
N THR A 102 3.25 -28.79 -3.78
CA THR A 102 3.04 -29.74 -4.87
C THR A 102 1.69 -30.42 -4.71
N ILE A 103 0.95 -30.53 -5.82
CA ILE A 103 -0.37 -31.16 -5.84
C ILE A 103 -0.25 -32.50 -6.54
N GLU A 104 -0.45 -33.57 -5.77
CA GLU A 104 -0.51 -34.93 -6.30
C GLU A 104 -1.85 -35.19 -6.98
N ALA A 105 -1.82 -36.02 -8.03
CA ALA A 105 -3.01 -36.48 -8.71
C ALA A 105 -3.90 -37.27 -7.73
N LYS A 106 -5.16 -36.89 -7.64
CA LYS A 106 -6.16 -37.56 -6.81
C LYS A 106 -7.17 -38.29 -7.68
N SER A 107 -7.50 -39.52 -7.29
CA SER A 107 -8.63 -40.26 -7.85
C SER A 107 -9.85 -40.05 -6.96
N TYR A 108 -10.98 -39.70 -7.57
CA TYR A 108 -12.25 -39.53 -6.87
C TYR A 108 -13.21 -40.63 -7.33
N PRO A 109 -13.70 -41.50 -6.41
CA PRO A 109 -14.53 -42.64 -6.80
C PRO A 109 -15.96 -42.24 -7.19
N ASN A 110 -16.47 -41.12 -6.67
CA ASN A 110 -17.84 -40.66 -6.90
C ASN A 110 -17.80 -39.26 -7.50
N VAL A 111 -17.84 -39.19 -8.83
CA VAL A 111 -17.91 -37.95 -9.60
C VAL A 111 -19.06 -38.02 -10.59
N THR A 112 -19.72 -36.88 -10.82
CA THR A 112 -20.74 -36.75 -11.86
C THR A 112 -20.25 -35.70 -12.85
N MET A 113 -20.18 -36.07 -14.14
CA MET A 113 -19.75 -35.19 -15.22
C MET A 113 -20.96 -34.77 -16.04
N LEU A 114 -21.01 -33.49 -16.43
CA LEU A 114 -21.99 -32.95 -17.35
C LEU A 114 -21.28 -32.43 -18.59
N PHE A 115 -21.66 -32.98 -19.74
CA PHE A 115 -21.20 -32.50 -21.05
C PHE A 115 -22.37 -31.78 -21.74
N SER A 116 -22.08 -30.62 -22.33
CA SER A 116 -23.06 -29.82 -23.06
C SER A 116 -22.42 -29.28 -24.33
N ASP A 117 -23.16 -29.32 -25.43
CA ASP A 117 -22.75 -28.78 -26.72
C ASP A 117 -23.87 -27.91 -27.32
N ILE A 118 -23.50 -26.99 -28.21
CA ILE A 118 -24.42 -26.10 -28.90
C ILE A 118 -24.81 -26.73 -30.23
N VAL A 119 -26.06 -27.18 -30.32
CA VAL A 119 -26.59 -27.77 -31.56
C VAL A 119 -26.50 -26.75 -32.71
N GLY A 120 -25.89 -27.17 -33.81
CA GLY A 120 -25.79 -26.33 -35.02
C GLY A 120 -24.77 -25.19 -34.93
N PHE A 121 -23.85 -25.22 -33.96
CA PHE A 121 -22.83 -24.18 -33.77
C PHE A 121 -22.06 -23.84 -35.05
N THR A 122 -21.67 -24.84 -35.85
CA THR A 122 -20.97 -24.63 -37.13
C THR A 122 -21.78 -23.79 -38.12
N ALA A 123 -23.11 -24.01 -38.20
CA ALA A 123 -23.98 -23.24 -39.08
C ALA A 123 -24.18 -21.80 -38.57
N ILE A 124 -24.28 -21.62 -37.25
CA ILE A 124 -24.33 -20.30 -36.62
C ILE A 124 -23.06 -19.52 -36.95
N CYS A 125 -21.88 -20.12 -36.76
CA CYS A 125 -20.60 -19.50 -37.09
C CYS A 125 -20.42 -19.18 -38.58
N SER A 126 -21.09 -19.93 -39.47
CA SER A 126 -21.03 -19.70 -40.91
C SER A 126 -21.93 -18.55 -41.38
N THR A 127 -22.94 -18.16 -40.59
CA THR A 127 -23.96 -17.17 -40.96
C THR A 127 -23.86 -15.89 -40.15
N ALA A 128 -23.40 -15.96 -38.91
CA ALA A 128 -23.26 -14.83 -38.00
C ALA A 128 -21.89 -14.15 -38.14
N THR A 129 -21.83 -12.85 -37.80
CA THR A 129 -20.54 -12.17 -37.69
C THR A 129 -19.76 -12.68 -36.46
N PRO A 130 -18.42 -12.66 -36.48
CA PRO A 130 -17.61 -13.10 -35.34
C PRO A 130 -18.01 -12.42 -34.02
N MET A 131 -18.33 -11.13 -34.05
CA MET A 131 -18.79 -10.39 -32.86
C MET A 131 -20.12 -10.90 -32.31
N MET A 132 -21.06 -11.30 -33.18
CA MET A 132 -22.33 -11.88 -32.73
C MET A 132 -22.12 -13.25 -32.08
N VAL A 133 -21.22 -14.07 -32.62
CA VAL A 133 -20.88 -15.37 -32.04
C VAL A 133 -20.23 -15.19 -30.66
N ILE A 134 -19.27 -14.27 -30.53
CA ILE A 134 -18.61 -13.96 -29.25
C ILE A 134 -19.64 -13.49 -28.22
N ASN A 135 -20.51 -12.55 -28.57
CA ASN A 135 -21.55 -12.07 -27.66
C ASN A 135 -22.52 -13.17 -27.24
N MET A 136 -22.90 -14.08 -28.15
CA MET A 136 -23.76 -15.22 -27.83
C MET A 136 -23.08 -16.15 -26.81
N LEU A 137 -21.81 -16.50 -27.05
CA LEU A 137 -21.04 -17.36 -26.15
C LEU A 137 -20.82 -16.71 -24.78
N GLN A 138 -20.48 -15.42 -24.75
CA GLN A 138 -20.30 -14.67 -23.51
C GLN A 138 -21.57 -14.71 -22.66
N ASN A 139 -22.73 -14.38 -23.24
CA ASN A 139 -24.01 -14.42 -22.52
C ASN A 139 -24.35 -15.83 -22.01
N LEU A 140 -24.02 -16.88 -22.78
CA LEU A 140 -24.26 -18.26 -22.40
C LEU A 140 -23.39 -18.65 -21.19
N TYR A 141 -22.08 -18.41 -21.28
CA TYR A 141 -21.13 -18.77 -20.24
C TYR A 141 -21.30 -17.94 -18.96
N GLU A 142 -21.63 -16.65 -19.05
CA GLU A 142 -21.94 -15.83 -17.88
C GLU A 142 -23.12 -16.39 -17.08
N ARG A 143 -24.18 -16.88 -17.76
CA ARG A 143 -25.32 -17.52 -17.10
C ARG A 143 -24.93 -18.86 -16.49
N PHE A 144 -24.14 -19.67 -17.19
CA PHE A 144 -23.63 -20.92 -16.62
C PHE A 144 -22.79 -20.68 -15.37
N ASP A 145 -21.88 -19.72 -15.41
CA ASP A 145 -20.99 -19.39 -14.28
C ASP A 145 -21.80 -18.92 -13.06
N GLN A 146 -22.88 -18.16 -13.27
CA GLN A 146 -23.82 -17.79 -12.21
C GLN A 146 -24.51 -19.01 -11.58
N PHE A 147 -25.02 -19.94 -12.39
CA PHE A 147 -25.64 -21.16 -11.86
C PHE A 147 -24.63 -22.09 -11.17
N CYS A 148 -23.42 -22.22 -11.71
CA CYS A 148 -22.33 -22.97 -11.08
C CYS A 148 -21.99 -22.41 -9.70
N GLY A 149 -21.90 -21.08 -9.57
CA GLY A 149 -21.68 -20.43 -8.28
C GLY A 149 -22.83 -20.60 -7.28
N GLN A 150 -24.09 -20.65 -7.75
CA GLN A 150 -25.25 -20.87 -6.88
C GLN A 150 -25.41 -22.31 -6.41
N LEU A 151 -25.05 -23.27 -7.26
CA LEU A 151 -25.20 -24.71 -7.00
C LEU A 151 -23.94 -25.36 -6.44
N ASP A 152 -22.87 -24.58 -6.22
CA ASP A 152 -21.55 -25.05 -5.79
C ASP A 152 -20.98 -26.16 -6.72
N ILE A 153 -21.12 -25.95 -8.04
CA ILE A 153 -20.64 -26.86 -9.07
C ILE A 153 -19.36 -26.29 -9.67
N TYR A 154 -18.32 -27.12 -9.75
CA TYR A 154 -17.06 -26.75 -10.41
C TYR A 154 -17.16 -26.91 -11.93
N LYS A 155 -16.95 -25.81 -12.66
CA LYS A 155 -16.83 -25.78 -14.12
C LYS A 155 -15.39 -26.10 -14.51
N GLU A 156 -15.21 -27.07 -15.40
CA GLU A 156 -13.91 -27.41 -15.95
C GLU A 156 -13.76 -26.83 -17.38
N SER A 157 -12.58 -26.27 -17.69
CA SER A 157 -12.23 -25.84 -19.04
C SER A 157 -11.70 -27.03 -19.83
N ILE A 158 -12.37 -27.40 -20.93
CA ILE A 158 -11.92 -28.47 -21.81
C ILE A 158 -10.70 -27.96 -22.59
N ASN A 159 -9.51 -28.36 -22.18
CA ASN A 159 -8.36 -28.30 -23.06
C ASN A 159 -8.51 -29.45 -24.06
N ALA A 160 -8.80 -29.13 -25.31
CA ALA A 160 -8.75 -30.13 -26.37
C ALA A 160 -7.32 -30.74 -26.39
N PRO A 161 -7.18 -32.07 -26.34
CA PRO A 161 -5.89 -32.68 -26.61
C PRO A 161 -5.49 -32.32 -28.05
N ASN A 162 -4.28 -31.75 -28.20
CA ASN A 162 -3.65 -31.49 -29.50
C ASN A 162 -3.56 -32.75 -30.36
#